data_AF-A0A450TIN6-F1
#
_entry.id   AF-A0A450TIN6-F1
#
_cell.length_a   1.000
_cell.length_b   1.000
_cell.length_c   1.000
_cell.angle_alpha   90.00
_cell.angle_beta   90.00
_cell.angle_gamma   90.00
#
_symmetry.space_group_name_H-M   'P 1'
#
loop_
_entity.id
_entity.type
_entity.pdbx_description
1 polymer ?
#
loop_
_entity_poly.entity_id
_entity_poly.type
_entity_poly.pdbx_seq_one_letter_code
_entity_poly.pdbx_strand_id
1 'polypeptide(L)' 'MIYKVRILKNASRDLDWLRRHDRASYIKFFDLTRQIMEVPRTGIGKPKRLRYFEEEVYSR' A
#
# COMPACT_ATOMS: atom_id res chain seq x y z
N MET A 1 -11.47 -0.76 14.18
CA MET A 1 -11.87 0.29 13.20
C MET A 1 -11.18 -0.05 11.89
N ILE A 2 -11.92 -0.18 10.78
CA ILE A 2 -11.36 -0.51 9.46
C ILE A 2 -11.28 0.79 8.65
N TYR A 3 -10.11 1.11 8.11
CA TYR A 3 -9.91 2.30 7.29
C TYR A 3 -10.36 2.05 5.85
N LYS A 4 -10.99 3.05 5.24
CA LYS A 4 -11.28 3.06 3.80
C LYS A 4 -10.04 3.51 3.03
N VAL A 5 -9.49 2.63 2.20
CA VAL A 5 -8.35 2.96 1.32
C VAL A 5 -8.87 3.57 0.02
N ARG A 6 -8.21 4.64 -0.43
CA ARG A 6 -8.39 5.22 -1.77
C ARG A 6 -7.11 5.00 -2.57
N ILE A 7 -7.23 4.45 -3.77
CA ILE A 7 -6.10 4.17 -4.65
C ILE A 7 -6.05 5.26 -5.73
N LEU A 8 -4.88 5.86 -5.94
CA LEU A 8 -4.67 6.86 -6.98
C LEU A 8 -4.74 6.21 -8.37
N LYS A 9 -5.11 6.99 -9.40
CA LYS A 9 -5.27 6.48 -10.78
C LYS A 9 -3.97 5.89 -11.36
N ASN A 10 -2.80 6.43 -11.02
CA ASN A 10 -1.51 5.85 -11.41
C ASN A 10 -1.28 4.51 -10.69
N ALA A 11 -1.41 4.46 -9.38
CA ALA A 11 -1.26 3.23 -8.61
C ALA A 11 -2.22 2.12 -9.08
N SER A 12 -3.45 2.46 -9.46
CA SER A 12 -4.39 1.49 -10.05
C SER A 12 -3.89 0.90 -11.37
N ARG A 13 -3.28 1.72 -12.24
CA ARG A 13 -2.69 1.24 -13.50
C ARG A 13 -1.47 0.36 -13.25
N ASP A 14 -0.66 0.71 -12.27
CA ASP A 14 0.50 -0.09 -11.86
C ASP A 14 0.05 -1.46 -11.34
N LEU A 15 -1.00 -1.51 -10.51
CA LEU A 15 -1.59 -2.76 -10.04
C LEU A 15 -2.16 -3.61 -11.18
N ASP A 16 -2.80 -3.00 -12.18
CA ASP A 16 -3.29 -3.73 -13.36
C ASP A 16 -2.16 -4.30 -14.21
N TRP A 17 -1.06 -3.57 -14.34
CA TRP A 17 0.13 -4.06 -15.02
C TRP A 17 0.77 -5.23 -14.25
N LEU A 18 0.99 -5.07 -12.94
CA LEU A 18 1.52 -6.12 -12.07
C LEU A 18 0.66 -7.39 -12.11
N ARG A 19 -0.68 -7.25 -12.09
CA ARG A 19 -1.59 -8.40 -12.19
C ARG A 19 -1.35 -9.26 -13.45
N ARG A 20 -0.91 -8.65 -14.56
CA ARG A 20 -0.66 -9.33 -15.84
C ARG A 20 0.78 -9.82 -15.99
N HIS A 21 1.74 -9.12 -15.41
CA HIS A 21 3.17 -9.31 -15.69
C HIS A 21 4.00 -9.80 -14.48
N ASP A 22 3.57 -9.49 -13.25
CA ASP A 22 4.23 -9.92 -12.01
C ASP A 22 3.20 -10.18 -10.91
N ARG A 23 2.63 -11.38 -10.96
CA ARG A 23 1.60 -11.82 -10.00
C ARG A 23 2.12 -11.86 -8.57
N ALA A 24 3.39 -12.17 -8.36
CA ALA A 24 3.97 -12.26 -7.01
C ALA A 24 3.99 -10.88 -6.35
N SER A 25 4.43 -9.85 -7.08
CA SER A 25 4.37 -8.47 -6.60
C SER A 25 2.93 -7.99 -6.42
N TYR A 26 2.01 -8.34 -7.33
CA TYR A 26 0.59 -7.99 -7.18
C TYR A 26 -0.01 -8.52 -5.87
N ILE A 27 0.23 -9.80 -5.54
CA ILE A 27 -0.25 -10.41 -4.29
C ILE A 27 0.38 -9.72 -3.08
N LYS A 28 1.68 -9.41 -3.13
CA LYS A 28 2.36 -8.67 -2.06
C LYS A 28 1.70 -7.32 -1.79
N PHE A 29 1.38 -6.53 -2.83
CA PHE A 29 0.69 -5.25 -2.66
C PHE A 29 -0.75 -5.40 -2.17
N PHE A 30 -1.43 -6.47 -2.56
CA PHE A 30 -2.75 -6.81 -2.02
C PHE A 30 -2.68 -7.06 -0.51
N ASP A 31 -1.72 -7.87 -0.04
CA ASP A 31 -1.53 -8.15 1.39
C ASP A 31 -1.17 -6.88 2.18
N LEU A 32 -0.28 -6.04 1.64
CA LEU A 32 0.08 -4.76 2.25
C LEU A 32 -1.13 -3.82 2.36
N THR A 33 -1.95 -3.73 1.31
CA THR A 33 -3.16 -2.89 1.28
C THR A 33 -4.19 -3.39 2.29
N ARG A 34 -4.43 -4.70 2.35
CA ARG A 34 -5.34 -5.30 3.32
C ARG A 34 -4.89 -4.99 4.74
N GLN A 35 -3.60 -5.09 5.03
CA GLN A 35 -3.08 -4.76 6.35
C GLN A 35 -3.20 -3.26 6.67
N ILE A 36 -2.97 -2.36 5.71
CA ILE A 36 -3.14 -0.91 5.92
C ILE A 36 -4.57 -0.58 6.38
N MET A 37 -5.58 -1.31 5.88
CA MET A 37 -6.97 -1.13 6.31
C MET A 37 -7.19 -1.45 7.80
N GLU A 38 -6.37 -2.33 8.39
CA GLU A 38 -6.46 -2.75 9.79
C GLU A 38 -5.51 -1.96 10.69
N VAL A 39 -4.23 -1.89 10.32
CA VAL A 39 -3.12 -1.32 11.10
C VAL A 39 -2.19 -0.47 10.22
N PRO A 40 -2.56 0.79 9.90
CA PRO A 40 -1.82 1.61 8.93
C PRO A 40 -0.38 1.93 9.35
N ARG A 41 -0.12 2.04 10.65
CA ARG A 41 1.15 2.51 11.23
C ARG A 41 2.11 1.38 11.62
N THR A 42 1.67 0.13 11.62
CA THR A 42 2.45 -1.04 12.05
C THR A 42 2.26 -2.23 11.10
N GLY A 43 2.94 -3.34 11.35
CA GLY A 43 2.77 -4.59 10.60
C GLY A 43 3.83 -4.88 9.52
N ILE A 44 3.42 -5.55 8.45
CA ILE A 44 4.26 -6.08 7.36
C ILE A 44 4.74 -4.96 6.43
N GLY A 45 5.86 -5.21 5.76
CA GLY A 45 6.53 -4.21 4.91
C GLY A 45 7.37 -3.18 5.69
N LYS A 46 7.49 -3.31 7.02
CA LYS A 46 8.32 -2.43 7.86
C LYS A 46 7.95 -0.94 7.66
N PRO A 47 6.71 -0.53 8.00
CA PRO A 47 6.25 0.84 7.80
C PRO A 47 7.21 1.87 8.40
N LYS A 48 7.62 2.83 7.59
CA LYS A 48 8.45 3.97 8.00
C LYS A 48 7.75 5.28 7.66
N ARG A 49 7.58 6.14 8.67
CA ARG A 49 7.07 7.51 8.47
C ARG A 49 8.11 8.32 7.70
N LEU A 50 7.70 8.86 6.56
CA LEU A 50 8.54 9.73 5.75
C LEU A 50 8.58 11.12 6.39
N ARG A 51 9.77 11.70 6.51
CA ARG A 51 9.98 12.99 7.20
C ARG A 51 9.86 14.21 6.29
N TYR A 52 9.82 13.99 4.97
CA TYR A 52 9.80 15.06 3.96
C TYR A 52 8.39 15.56 3.63
N PHE A 53 7.35 14.92 4.16
CA PHE A 53 5.95 15.31 3.98
C PHE A 53 5.45 15.96 5.26
N GLU A 54 4.70 17.05 5.13
CA GLU A 54 4.03 17.68 6.27
C GLU A 54 2.92 16.76 6.80
N GLU A 55 2.25 16.04 5.90
CA GLU A 55 1.24 15.06 6.25
C GLU A 55 1.83 13.72 6.72
N GLU A 56 0.98 12.93 7.37
CA GLU A 56 1.35 11.59 7.82
C GLU A 56 1.45 10.62 6.62
N VAL A 57 2.67 10.46 6.08
CA VAL A 57 2.97 9.56 4.95
C VAL A 57 3.89 8.43 5.39
N TYR A 58 3.58 7.20 4.96
CA TYR A 58 4.38 6.00 5.25
C TYR A 58 4.84 5.30 3.97
N SER A 59 6.04 4.73 4.01
CA SER A 59 6.56 3.78 3.01
C SER A 59 6.70 2.39 3.63
N ARG A 60 6.45 1.34 2.85
CA ARG A 60 6.56 -0.08 3.23
C ARG A 60 6.72 -0.98 2.01
#